data_AF-A0A972CC96-F1
#
_entry.id   AF-A0A972CC96-F1
#
_cell.length_a   1.000
_cell.length_b   1.000
_cell.length_c   1.000
_cell.angle_alpha   90.00
_cell.angle_beta   90.00
_cell.angle_gamma   90.00
#
_symmetry.space_group_name_H-M   'P 1'
#
loop_
_entity.id
_entity.type
_entity.pdbx_description
1 polymer ?
#
loop_
_entity_poly.entity_id
_entity_poly.type
_entity_poly.pdbx_seq_one_letter_code
_entity_poly.pdbx_strand_id
1 'polypeptide(L)'
;MIALKLIGGSLIIFSSTMLGFYYGNRYSKRMENLILLENCIKILETEIVYGAYPLPEALFNVYRKGNKKVSYIFEKIRVHLLTDKEADVFNSFSTIAQEIKEKLNFKTEDIELLLSLGRTLGSSDRKDQEKNFKIILNQLQVLQKEAKKERDKNERMYKNLGILMGIAILIILL
;
A
#
# COMPACT_ATOMS: atom_id res chain seq x y z
N MET A 1 -44.61 -17.71 -4.36
CA MET A 1 -44.41 -16.24 -4.53
C MET A 1 -43.67 -15.62 -3.35
N ILE A 2 -44.10 -15.84 -2.10
CA ILE A 2 -43.45 -15.30 -0.89
C ILE A 2 -42.02 -15.83 -0.68
N ALA A 3 -41.80 -17.14 -0.82
CA ALA A 3 -40.47 -17.74 -0.65
C ALA A 3 -39.42 -17.15 -1.61
N LEU A 4 -39.82 -16.86 -2.85
CA LEU A 4 -38.93 -16.28 -3.86
C LEU A 4 -38.53 -14.84 -3.51
N LYS A 5 -39.46 -14.04 -2.96
CA LYS A 5 -39.17 -12.69 -2.44
C LYS A 5 -38.20 -12.72 -1.26
N LEU A 6 -38.36 -13.68 -0.34
CA LEU A 6 -37.47 -13.82 0.82
C LEU A 6 -36.04 -14.25 0.42
N ILE A 7 -35.91 -15.18 -0.52
CA ILE A 7 -34.60 -15.62 -1.04
C ILE A 7 -33.91 -14.50 -1.82
N GLY A 8 -34.63 -13.79 -2.69
CA GLY A 8 -34.08 -12.65 -3.43
C GLY A 8 -33.64 -11.53 -2.48
N GLY A 9 -34.46 -11.23 -1.47
CA GLY A 9 -34.17 -10.22 -0.46
C GLY A 9 -32.92 -10.51 0.36
N SER A 10 -32.73 -11.76 0.80
CA SER A 10 -31.54 -12.15 1.56
C SER A 10 -30.27 -12.06 0.72
N LEU A 11 -30.33 -12.44 -0.56
CA LEU A 11 -29.20 -12.30 -1.50
C LEU A 11 -28.81 -10.84 -1.72
N ILE A 12 -29.78 -9.93 -1.81
CA ILE A 12 -29.55 -8.49 -1.96
C ILE A 12 -28.85 -7.92 -0.73
N ILE A 13 -29.35 -8.23 0.48
CA ILE A 13 -28.70 -7.78 1.73
C ILE A 13 -27.29 -8.33 1.83
N PHE A 14 -27.09 -9.61 1.51
CA PHE A 14 -25.78 -10.23 1.61
C PHE A 14 -24.77 -9.61 0.64
N SER A 15 -25.15 -9.43 -0.62
CA SER A 15 -24.28 -8.85 -1.66
C SER A 15 -23.94 -7.38 -1.39
N SER A 16 -24.94 -6.56 -1.03
CA SER A 16 -24.72 -5.14 -0.67
C SER A 16 -23.86 -4.98 0.58
N THR A 17 -24.05 -5.82 1.60
CA THR A 17 -23.19 -5.86 2.79
C THR A 17 -21.75 -6.24 2.40
N MET A 18 -21.56 -7.29 1.59
CA MET A 18 -20.24 -7.70 1.12
C MET A 18 -19.52 -6.58 0.36
N LEU A 19 -20.23 -5.84 -0.51
CA LEU A 19 -19.68 -4.68 -1.19
C LEU A 19 -19.26 -3.58 -0.21
N GLY A 20 -20.11 -3.24 0.77
CA GLY A 20 -19.78 -2.26 1.81
C GLY A 20 -18.53 -2.63 2.61
N PHE A 21 -18.41 -3.90 2.99
CA PHE A 21 -17.21 -4.42 3.67
C PHE A 21 -15.97 -4.42 2.77
N TYR A 22 -16.11 -4.75 1.48
CA TYR A 22 -15.00 -4.72 0.53
C TYR A 22 -14.42 -3.30 0.40
N TYR A 23 -15.27 -2.29 0.18
CA TYR A 23 -14.82 -0.90 0.07
C TYR A 23 -14.30 -0.36 1.40
N GLY A 24 -14.96 -0.66 2.52
CA GLY A 24 -14.50 -0.24 3.84
C GLY A 24 -13.12 -0.80 4.20
N ASN A 25 -12.87 -2.08 3.90
CA ASN A 25 -11.60 -2.73 4.21
C ASN A 25 -10.41 -2.21 3.38
N ARG A 26 -10.63 -1.54 2.23
CA ARG A 26 -9.54 -0.92 1.47
C ARG A 26 -8.80 0.15 2.28
N TYR A 27 -9.51 0.93 3.09
CA TYR A 27 -8.90 1.97 3.93
C TYR A 27 -7.99 1.36 5.02
N SER A 28 -8.45 0.27 5.65
CA SER A 28 -7.65 -0.47 6.64
C SER A 28 -6.42 -1.09 6.02
N LYS A 29 -6.54 -1.66 4.82
CA LYS A 29 -5.42 -2.24 4.07
C LYS A 29 -4.38 -1.18 3.69
N ARG A 30 -4.79 -0.01 3.17
CA ARG A 30 -3.87 1.09 2.87
C ARG A 30 -3.05 1.47 4.11
N MET A 31 -3.71 1.69 5.25
CA MET A 31 -3.04 2.03 6.51
C MET A 31 -2.04 0.95 6.94
N GLU A 32 -2.46 -0.33 6.94
CA GLU A 32 -1.59 -1.47 7.28
C GLU A 32 -0.36 -1.52 6.36
N ASN A 33 -0.57 -1.39 5.05
CA ASN A 33 0.50 -1.46 4.06
C ASN A 33 1.49 -0.28 4.19
N LEU A 34 1.04 0.93 4.55
CA LEU A 34 1.95 2.06 4.82
C LEU A 34 2.83 1.84 6.06
N ILE A 35 2.30 1.19 7.09
CA ILE A 35 3.08 0.80 8.29
C ILE A 35 4.13 -0.26 7.92
N LEU A 36 3.73 -1.26 7.13
CA LEU A 36 4.66 -2.28 6.65
C LEU A 36 5.72 -1.70 5.71
N LEU A 37 5.37 -0.70 4.90
CA LEU A 37 6.32 0.02 4.06
C LEU A 37 7.34 0.81 4.90
N GLU A 38 6.91 1.47 5.97
CA GLU A 38 7.83 2.19 6.88
C GLU A 38 8.89 1.25 7.46
N ASN A 39 8.47 0.06 7.89
CA ASN A 39 9.39 -0.96 8.38
C ASN A 39 10.37 -1.39 7.28
N CYS A 40 9.91 -1.57 6.04
CA CYS A 40 10.79 -1.91 4.91
C CYS A 40 11.80 -0.78 4.61
N ILE A 41 11.37 0.49 4.65
CA ILE A 41 12.26 1.64 4.42
C ILE A 41 13.28 1.79 5.56
N LYS A 42 12.92 1.54 6.82
CA LYS A 42 13.86 1.50 7.95
C LYS A 42 14.90 0.40 7.82
N ILE A 43 14.50 -0.77 7.33
CA ILE A 43 15.46 -1.84 7.00
C ILE A 43 16.39 -1.33 5.89
N LEU A 44 15.85 -0.75 4.82
CA LEU A 44 16.67 -0.24 3.70
C LEU A 44 17.67 0.82 4.15
N GLU A 45 17.23 1.79 4.95
CA GLU A 45 18.08 2.80 5.59
C GLU A 45 19.22 2.12 6.36
N THR A 46 18.90 1.08 7.12
CA THR A 46 19.91 0.37 7.91
C THR A 46 20.95 -0.33 7.04
N GLU A 47 20.51 -1.04 6.00
CA GLU A 47 21.38 -1.75 5.08
C GLU A 47 22.30 -0.80 4.30
N ILE A 48 21.78 0.36 3.87
CA ILE A 48 22.52 1.32 3.05
C ILE A 48 23.42 2.23 3.90
N VAL A 49 22.87 2.89 4.92
CA VAL A 49 23.58 3.93 5.69
C VAL A 49 24.56 3.33 6.69
N TYR A 50 24.15 2.28 7.40
CA TYR A 50 24.97 1.66 8.45
C TYR A 50 25.69 0.40 7.98
N GLY A 51 25.02 -0.43 7.17
CA GLY A 51 25.58 -1.65 6.59
C GLY A 51 26.53 -1.43 5.41
N ALA A 52 26.44 -0.26 4.75
CA ALA A 52 27.18 0.04 3.53
C ALA A 52 27.01 -1.03 2.43
N TYR A 53 25.87 -1.74 2.42
CA TYR A 53 25.57 -2.73 1.41
C TYR A 53 25.25 -2.06 0.07
N PRO A 54 25.74 -2.59 -1.07
CA PRO A 54 25.31 -2.15 -2.39
C PRO A 54 23.79 -2.24 -2.53
N LEU A 55 23.18 -1.30 -3.27
CA LEU A 55 21.72 -1.20 -3.39
C LEU A 55 21.02 -2.53 -3.75
N PRO A 56 21.50 -3.36 -4.71
CA PRO A 56 20.87 -4.66 -4.99
C PRO A 56 20.83 -5.59 -3.77
N GLU A 57 21.88 -5.61 -2.95
CA GLU A 57 21.94 -6.45 -1.75
C GLU A 57 21.07 -5.87 -0.62
N ALA A 58 21.06 -4.55 -0.46
CA ALA A 58 20.17 -3.87 0.48
C ALA A 58 18.69 -4.15 0.16
N LEU A 59 18.29 -4.07 -1.12
CA LEU A 59 16.93 -4.41 -1.58
C LEU A 59 16.58 -5.88 -1.28
N PHE A 60 17.52 -6.80 -1.48
CA PHE A 60 17.34 -8.22 -1.14
C PHE A 60 17.15 -8.42 0.36
N ASN A 61 17.93 -7.72 1.19
CA ASN A 61 17.83 -7.80 2.64
C ASN A 61 16.50 -7.24 3.15
N VAL A 62 15.97 -6.16 2.54
CA VAL A 62 14.62 -5.67 2.82
C VAL A 62 13.58 -6.73 2.47
N TYR A 63 13.70 -7.36 1.29
CA TYR A 63 12.81 -8.45 0.92
C TYR A 63 12.85 -9.58 1.96
N ARG A 64 14.04 -10.03 2.37
CA ARG A 64 14.24 -11.14 3.31
C ARG A 64 13.72 -10.83 4.72
N LYS A 65 14.02 -9.65 5.25
CA LYS A 65 13.74 -9.25 6.64
C LYS A 65 12.34 -8.63 6.81
N GLY A 66 11.81 -7.99 5.77
CA GLY A 66 10.53 -7.30 5.79
C GLY A 66 9.32 -8.23 5.60
N ASN A 67 8.13 -7.73 5.98
CA ASN A 67 6.88 -8.45 5.82
C ASN A 67 6.53 -8.65 4.33
N LYS A 68 6.33 -9.89 3.91
CA LYS A 68 6.11 -10.28 2.50
C LYS A 68 4.91 -9.62 1.84
N LYS A 69 3.92 -9.12 2.59
CA LYS A 69 2.81 -8.33 2.03
C LYS A 69 3.31 -7.10 1.26
N VAL A 70 4.39 -6.47 1.71
CA VAL A 70 4.97 -5.26 1.07
C VAL A 70 6.39 -5.51 0.59
N SER A 71 7.20 -6.29 1.31
CA SER A 71 8.64 -6.42 1.02
C SER A 71 8.95 -7.08 -0.33
N TYR A 72 7.98 -7.79 -0.94
CA TYR A 72 8.12 -8.36 -2.29
C TYR A 72 8.45 -7.30 -3.35
N ILE A 73 8.03 -6.05 -3.16
CA ILE A 73 8.28 -4.97 -4.11
C ILE A 73 9.78 -4.69 -4.26
N PHE A 74 10.55 -4.81 -3.17
CA PHE A 74 11.99 -4.55 -3.18
C PHE A 74 12.75 -5.63 -3.95
N GLU A 75 12.27 -6.88 -3.91
CA GLU A 75 12.82 -7.95 -4.76
C GLU A 75 12.53 -7.70 -6.23
N LYS A 76 11.33 -7.20 -6.58
CA LYS A 76 11.00 -6.84 -7.97
C LYS A 76 11.88 -5.70 -8.49
N ILE A 77 12.07 -4.66 -7.68
CA ILE A 77 12.97 -3.55 -8.01
C ILE A 77 14.39 -4.07 -8.24
N ARG A 78 14.88 -4.93 -7.33
CA ARG A 78 16.21 -5.55 -7.45
C ARG A 78 16.35 -6.36 -8.73
N VAL A 79 15.39 -7.23 -9.04
CA VAL A 79 15.42 -8.06 -10.25
C VAL A 79 15.46 -7.18 -11.50
N HIS A 80 14.66 -6.11 -11.53
CA HIS A 80 14.69 -5.16 -12.64
C HIS A 80 16.06 -4.49 -12.78
N LEU A 81 16.61 -3.99 -11.67
CA LEU A 81 17.92 -3.33 -11.61
C LEU A 81 19.08 -4.23 -12.06
N LEU A 82 18.99 -5.54 -11.81
CA LEU A 82 20.05 -6.51 -12.17
C LEU A 82 19.92 -7.05 -13.61
N THR A 83 18.72 -7.03 -14.18
CA THR A 83 18.45 -7.70 -15.46
C THR A 83 18.57 -6.75 -16.64
N ASP A 84 18.25 -5.48 -16.44
CA ASP A 84 18.27 -4.47 -17.49
C ASP A 84 19.57 -3.65 -17.41
N LYS A 85 20.35 -3.68 -18.50
CA LYS A 85 21.65 -3.01 -18.58
C LYS A 85 21.53 -1.49 -18.67
N GLU A 86 20.36 -0.98 -19.04
CA GLU A 86 20.07 0.45 -19.13
C GLU A 86 19.21 0.94 -17.94
N ALA A 87 18.87 0.06 -17.00
CA ALA A 87 18.06 0.43 -15.85
C ALA A 87 18.84 1.35 -14.90
N ASP A 88 18.32 2.56 -14.74
CA ASP A 88 18.62 3.38 -13.57
C ASP A 88 17.74 2.98 -12.38
N VAL A 89 18.13 3.46 -11.19
CA VAL A 89 17.43 3.16 -9.93
C VAL A 89 15.98 3.65 -9.99
N PHE A 90 15.74 4.85 -10.54
CA PHE A 90 14.42 5.45 -10.60
C PHE A 90 13.46 4.68 -11.51
N ASN A 91 13.92 4.22 -12.67
CA ASN A 91 13.16 3.41 -13.61
C ASN A 91 12.77 2.08 -12.98
N SER A 92 13.68 1.46 -12.22
CA SER A 92 13.40 0.22 -11.49
C SER A 92 12.31 0.37 -10.42
N PHE A 93 12.21 1.55 -9.79
CA PHE A 93 11.11 1.89 -8.89
C PHE A 93 9.82 2.22 -9.65
N SER A 94 9.92 2.84 -10.83
CA SER A 94 8.78 3.25 -11.64
C SER A 94 8.05 2.07 -12.28
N THR A 95 8.75 1.00 -12.64
CA THR A 95 8.14 -0.18 -13.28
C THR A 95 7.12 -0.90 -12.40
N ILE A 96 7.24 -0.80 -11.09
CA ILE A 96 6.31 -1.43 -10.14
C ILE A 96 5.16 -0.50 -9.70
N ALA A 97 5.19 0.79 -10.05
CA ALA A 97 4.31 1.82 -9.51
C ALA A 97 2.82 1.51 -9.67
N GLN A 98 2.40 1.07 -10.86
CA GLN A 98 1.00 0.73 -11.13
C GLN A 98 0.57 -0.52 -10.36
N GLU A 99 1.41 -1.55 -10.32
CA GLU A 99 1.10 -2.80 -9.63
C GLU A 99 0.88 -2.57 -8.13
N ILE A 100 1.78 -1.82 -7.49
CA ILE A 100 1.68 -1.59 -6.04
C ILE A 100 0.49 -0.68 -5.69
N LYS A 101 0.12 0.25 -6.57
CA LYS A 101 -1.08 1.09 -6.39
C LYS A 101 -2.33 0.24 -6.23
N GLU A 102 -2.48 -0.76 -7.09
CA GLU A 102 -3.63 -1.66 -7.08
C GLU A 102 -3.55 -2.70 -5.95
N LYS A 103 -2.42 -3.38 -5.81
CA LYS A 103 -2.26 -4.49 -4.85
C LYS A 103 -2.21 -4.04 -3.40
N LEU A 104 -1.61 -2.89 -3.12
CA LEU A 104 -1.44 -2.38 -1.75
C LEU A 104 -2.49 -1.33 -1.37
N ASN A 105 -3.45 -1.05 -2.24
CA ASN A 105 -4.46 0.01 -2.04
C ASN A 105 -3.83 1.39 -1.77
N PHE A 106 -2.65 1.62 -2.35
CA PHE A 106 -1.95 2.88 -2.26
C PHE A 106 -2.60 3.94 -3.14
N LYS A 107 -2.55 5.18 -2.68
CA LYS A 107 -2.91 6.36 -3.47
C LYS A 107 -1.71 6.86 -4.25
N THR A 108 -1.95 7.80 -5.16
CA THR A 108 -0.89 8.40 -5.99
C THR A 108 0.23 9.01 -5.14
N GLU A 109 -0.10 9.66 -4.03
CA GLU A 109 0.86 10.30 -3.12
C GLU A 109 1.77 9.26 -2.42
N ASP A 110 1.22 8.08 -2.10
CA ASP A 110 1.98 6.96 -1.54
C ASP A 110 3.00 6.41 -2.57
N ILE A 111 2.62 6.40 -3.85
CA ILE A 111 3.49 6.01 -4.96
C ILE A 111 4.59 7.05 -5.18
N GLU A 112 4.23 8.33 -5.19
CA GLU A 112 5.18 9.44 -5.38
C GLU A 112 6.27 9.44 -4.31
N LEU A 113 5.93 9.10 -3.06
CA LEU A 113 6.91 8.88 -1.99
C LEU A 113 7.89 7.75 -2.33
N LEU A 114 7.40 6.62 -2.85
CA LEU A 114 8.28 5.51 -3.21
C LEU A 114 9.18 5.87 -4.40
N LEU A 115 8.64 6.62 -5.37
CA LEU A 115 9.40 7.13 -6.51
C LEU A 115 10.45 8.16 -6.08
N SER A 116 10.15 9.02 -5.11
CA SER A 116 11.11 9.99 -4.57
C SER A 116 12.26 9.29 -3.86
N LEU A 117 11.99 8.20 -3.12
CA LEU A 117 13.03 7.33 -2.57
C LEU A 117 13.97 6.84 -3.70
N GLY A 118 13.42 6.29 -4.79
CA GLY A 118 14.21 5.86 -5.95
C GLY A 118 15.09 6.95 -6.57
N ARG A 119 14.62 8.22 -6.60
CA ARG A 119 15.43 9.37 -7.08
C ARG A 119 16.57 9.74 -6.13
N THR A 120 16.38 9.55 -4.83
CA THR A 120 17.39 9.90 -3.82
C THR A 120 18.48 8.83 -3.67
N LEU A 121 18.19 7.59 -4.08
CA LEU A 121 19.12 6.48 -4.03
C LEU A 121 20.06 6.54 -5.25
N GLY A 122 21.35 6.80 -5.02
CA GLY A 122 22.40 6.68 -6.05
C GLY A 122 23.38 7.84 -6.19
N SER A 123 23.25 8.94 -5.44
CA SER A 123 24.03 10.16 -5.71
C SER A 123 24.48 10.98 -4.49
N SER A 124 24.58 10.37 -3.30
CA SER A 124 24.85 11.14 -2.06
C SER A 124 25.88 10.47 -1.14
N ASP A 125 26.58 11.31 -0.37
CA ASP A 125 27.42 10.86 0.74
C ASP A 125 26.56 10.26 1.87
N ARG A 126 27.20 9.61 2.84
CA ARG A 126 26.48 8.91 3.92
C ARG A 126 25.57 9.85 4.75
N LYS A 127 25.99 11.08 5.03
CA LYS A 127 25.20 12.03 5.84
C LYS A 127 23.97 12.51 5.07
N ASP A 128 24.13 12.74 3.77
CA ASP A 128 23.04 13.11 2.88
C ASP A 128 22.05 11.95 2.72
N GLN A 129 22.53 10.70 2.65
CA GLN A 129 21.65 9.52 2.63
C GLN A 129 20.81 9.42 3.91
N GLU A 130 21.41 9.56 5.10
CA GLU A 130 20.70 9.56 6.38
C GLU A 130 19.62 10.66 6.43
N LYS A 131 19.96 11.87 5.98
CA LYS A 131 19.01 12.98 5.88
C LYS A 131 17.86 12.67 4.92
N ASN A 132 18.14 12.09 3.76
CA ASN A 132 17.13 11.73 2.76
C ASN A 132 16.18 10.67 3.29
N PHE A 133 16.68 9.60 3.93
CA PHE A 133 15.84 8.60 4.58
C PHE A 133 14.94 9.22 5.66
N LYS A 134 15.47 10.12 6.48
CA LYS A 134 14.68 10.84 7.49
C LYS A 134 13.56 11.68 6.86
N ILE A 135 13.79 12.33 5.72
CA ILE A 135 12.76 13.08 4.98
C ILE A 135 11.67 12.14 4.49
N ILE A 136 12.04 11.02 3.86
CA ILE A 136 11.09 10.01 3.36
C ILE A 136 10.25 9.42 4.50
N LEU A 137 10.87 9.06 5.62
CA LEU A 137 10.17 8.51 6.78
C LEU A 137 9.20 9.54 7.39
N ASN A 138 9.58 10.81 7.47
CA ASN A 138 8.68 11.87 7.95
C ASN A 138 7.48 12.07 7.01
N GLN A 139 7.70 12.07 5.70
CA GLN A 139 6.61 12.15 4.72
C GLN A 139 5.68 10.94 4.81
N LEU A 140 6.24 9.74 5.00
CA LEU A 140 5.45 8.52 5.20
C LEU A 140 4.59 8.58 6.47
N GLN A 141 5.08 9.17 7.56
CA GLN A 141 4.29 9.38 8.76
C GLN A 141 3.11 10.34 8.53
N VAL A 142 3.26 11.34 7.66
CA VAL A 142 2.14 12.22 7.26
C VAL A 142 1.09 11.41 6.50
N LEU A 143 1.51 10.59 5.53
CA LEU A 143 0.60 9.71 4.76
C LEU A 143 -0.10 8.68 5.65
N GLN A 144 0.60 8.10 6.63
CA GLN A 144 -0.02 7.20 7.60
C GLN A 144 -1.07 7.90 8.48
N LYS A 145 -0.80 9.13 8.93
CA LYS A 145 -1.78 9.92 9.69
C LYS A 145 -3.02 10.24 8.85
N GLU A 146 -2.84 10.55 7.57
CA GLU A 146 -3.94 10.74 6.63
C GLU A 146 -4.72 9.43 6.45
N ALA A 147 -4.06 8.33 6.12
CA ALA A 147 -4.69 7.02 5.93
C ALA A 147 -5.46 6.55 7.17
N LYS A 148 -4.93 6.84 8.37
CA LYS A 148 -5.64 6.58 9.63
C LYS A 148 -6.93 7.39 9.74
N LYS A 149 -6.88 8.70 9.49
CA LYS A 149 -8.08 9.56 9.50
C LYS A 149 -9.13 9.09 8.49
N GLU A 150 -8.69 8.70 7.30
CA GLU A 150 -9.59 8.17 6.27
C GLU A 150 -10.20 6.83 6.68
N ARG A 151 -9.41 5.94 7.26
CA ARG A 151 -9.92 4.67 7.80
C ARG A 151 -10.98 4.92 8.87
N ASP A 152 -10.65 5.74 9.87
CA ASP A 152 -11.55 6.02 11.01
C ASP A 152 -12.89 6.61 10.53
N LYS A 153 -12.86 7.45 9.49
CA LYS A 153 -14.07 8.05 8.90
C LYS A 153 -14.82 7.09 7.97
N ASN A 154 -14.12 6.46 7.03
CA ASN A 154 -14.76 5.83 5.88
C ASN A 154 -14.99 4.33 6.08
N GLU A 155 -14.16 3.61 6.84
CA GLU A 155 -14.29 2.16 7.02
C GLU A 155 -15.68 1.79 7.54
N ARG A 156 -16.09 2.42 8.65
CA ARG A 156 -17.40 2.18 9.27
C ARG A 156 -18.53 2.71 8.40
N MET A 157 -18.33 3.83 7.72
CA MET A 157 -19.32 4.43 6.85
C MET A 157 -19.68 3.49 5.68
N TYR A 158 -18.70 2.97 4.95
CA TYR A 158 -18.95 2.05 3.82
C TYR A 158 -19.59 0.73 4.28
N LYS A 159 -19.15 0.18 5.41
CA LYS A 159 -19.77 -1.03 6.00
C LYS A 159 -21.25 -0.80 6.32
N ASN A 160 -21.58 0.33 6.94
CA ASN A 160 -22.97 0.68 7.26
C ASN A 160 -23.80 0.97 6.00
N LEU A 161 -23.23 1.66 5.01
CA LEU A 161 -23.92 1.97 3.75
C LEU A 161 -24.30 0.70 2.98
N GLY A 162 -23.43 -0.32 2.98
CA GLY A 162 -23.74 -1.61 2.36
C GLY A 162 -24.98 -2.27 2.97
N ILE A 163 -25.04 -2.31 4.30
CA ILE A 163 -26.18 -2.88 5.03
C ILE A 163 -27.46 -2.08 4.77
N LEU A 164 -27.39 -0.75 4.92
CA LEU A 164 -28.54 0.14 4.76
C LEU A 164 -29.08 0.12 3.32
N MET A 165 -28.21 0.08 2.30
CA MET A 165 -28.63 -0.06 0.91
C MET A 165 -29.35 -1.39 0.67
N GLY A 166 -28.84 -2.49 1.22
CA GLY A 166 -29.49 -3.79 1.12
C GLY A 166 -30.89 -3.81 1.72
N ILE A 167 -31.04 -3.23 2.91
CA ILE A 167 -32.34 -3.08 3.58
C ILE A 167 -33.28 -2.20 2.77
N ALA A 168 -32.80 -1.07 2.24
CA ALA A 168 -33.61 -0.16 1.43
C ALA A 168 -34.16 -0.85 0.17
N ILE A 169 -33.32 -1.59 -0.56
CA ILE A 169 -33.74 -2.34 -1.76
C ILE A 169 -34.75 -3.43 -1.37
N LEU A 170 -34.52 -4.14 -0.25
CA LEU A 170 -35.46 -5.14 0.24
C LEU A 170 -36.84 -4.55 0.50
N ILE A 171 -36.91 -3.38 1.15
CA ILE A 171 -38.19 -2.69 1.45
C ILE A 171 -38.92 -2.31 0.16
N ILE A 172 -38.21 -1.83 -0.87
CA ILE A 172 -38.81 -1.45 -2.15
C ILE A 172 -39.36 -2.68 -2.90
N LEU A 173 -38.74 -3.84 -2.75
CA LEU A 173 -39.04 -5.05 -3.51
C LEU A 173 -40.15 -5.91 -2.87
N LEU A 174 -40.40 -5.74 -1.57
CA LEU A 174 -41.46 -6.44 -0.82
C LEU A 174 -42.84 -5.89 -1.16
#